data_AF-R7Z5N5-F1
#
_entry.id   AF-R7Z5N5-F1
#
_cell.length_a   1.000
_cell.length_b   1.000
_cell.length_c   1.000
_cell.angle_alpha   90.00
_cell.angle_beta   90.00
_cell.angle_gamma   90.00
#
_symmetry.space_group_name_H-M   'P 1'
#
loop_
_entity.id
_entity.type
_entity.pdbx_description
1 polymer ?
#
loop_
_entity_poly.entity_id
_entity_poly.type
_entity_poly.pdbx_seq_one_letter_code
_entity_poly.pdbx_strand_id
1 'polypeptide(L)'
;MALKRSRDDDNSRPAKKQNKGFSVGPANLPDGTYKRKVQKIKKDLIHKAKVKKSYAKIKQRELNGHPPSATAAGEDGADGADAPEPASEPPATLELHPSRQARLDRSPSPPIQNVETKDRTRPRERKPKKPRHETFGKEAAYAAQRKAEAEARQAAREEAERQREAKLAERERFRKAMAKARGGGRDGKRKLGRESGLLLEKVRRVVGGKG
;
A
#
# COMPACT_ATOMS: atom_id res chain seq x y z
N MET A 1 -44.39 33.14 -9.09
CA MET A 1 -43.20 32.40 -8.62
C MET A 1 -41.97 33.26 -8.86
N ALA A 2 -41.23 33.62 -7.81
CA ALA A 2 -40.04 34.47 -7.95
C ALA A 2 -38.77 33.62 -7.86
N LEU A 3 -37.92 33.69 -8.90
CA LEU A 3 -36.62 33.05 -8.93
C LEU A 3 -35.69 33.75 -7.92
N LYS A 4 -35.18 32.99 -6.94
CA LYS A 4 -34.16 33.44 -5.99
C LYS A 4 -32.87 33.77 -6.76
N ARG A 5 -32.38 35.01 -6.69
CA ARG A 5 -31.06 35.39 -7.19
C ARG A 5 -29.98 34.68 -6.36
N SER A 6 -28.99 34.09 -7.02
CA SER A 6 -27.75 33.63 -6.38
C SER A 6 -27.02 34.84 -5.80
N ARG A 7 -26.52 34.71 -4.57
CA ARG A 7 -25.66 35.70 -3.94
C ARG A 7 -24.24 35.43 -4.40
N ASP A 8 -23.88 35.94 -5.57
CA ASP A 8 -22.52 35.95 -6.10
C ASP A 8 -21.75 37.14 -5.51
N ASP A 9 -21.39 37.12 -4.22
CA ASP A 9 -20.55 38.18 -3.61
C ASP A 9 -20.05 37.83 -2.18
N ASP A 10 -19.33 36.72 -1.98
CA ASP A 10 -18.67 36.48 -0.68
C ASP A 10 -17.33 35.70 -0.76
N ASN A 11 -16.63 35.74 -1.91
CA ASN A 11 -15.33 35.04 -2.06
C ASN A 11 -14.13 35.96 -2.38
N SER A 12 -14.27 37.29 -2.29
CA SER A 12 -13.20 38.25 -2.60
C SER A 12 -12.65 39.03 -1.40
N ARG A 13 -13.10 38.76 -0.17
CA ARG A 13 -12.56 39.43 1.02
C ARG A 13 -11.41 38.61 1.62
N PRO A 14 -10.17 39.12 1.69
CA PRO A 14 -9.10 38.41 2.38
C PRO A 14 -9.48 38.28 3.86
N ALA A 15 -9.57 37.04 4.35
CA ALA A 15 -9.86 36.76 5.75
C ALA A 15 -8.85 37.52 6.62
N LYS A 16 -9.34 38.46 7.45
CA LYS A 16 -8.52 39.23 8.38
C LYS A 16 -7.74 38.25 9.24
N LYS A 17 -6.41 38.27 9.15
CA LYS A 17 -5.53 37.43 9.96
C LYS A 17 -5.76 37.82 11.42
N GLN A 18 -6.36 36.90 12.19
CA GLN A 18 -6.46 37.04 13.63
C GLN A 18 -5.04 37.13 14.19
N ASN A 19 -4.66 38.27 14.77
CA ASN A 19 -3.37 38.46 15.40
C ASN A 19 -3.27 37.46 16.55
N LYS A 20 -2.30 36.54 16.45
CA LYS A 20 -2.00 35.60 17.53
C LYS A 20 -1.61 36.42 18.75
N GLY A 21 -2.35 36.25 19.85
CA GLY A 21 -2.03 36.87 21.14
C GLY A 21 -0.64 36.46 21.63
N PHE A 22 -0.27 37.01 22.79
CA PHE A 22 1.04 36.85 23.40
C PHE A 22 1.45 35.36 23.50
N SER A 23 2.44 34.96 22.69
CA SER A 23 2.98 33.60 22.66
C SER A 23 3.95 33.43 23.83
N VAL A 24 3.44 32.93 24.96
CA VAL A 24 4.27 32.66 26.14
C VAL A 24 5.10 31.39 25.90
N GLY A 25 6.40 31.57 25.68
CA GLY A 25 7.38 30.49 25.60
C GLY A 25 8.29 30.57 24.37
N PRO A 26 9.52 30.04 24.44
CA PRO A 26 10.44 30.03 23.30
C PRO A 26 9.79 29.37 22.07
N ALA A 27 9.93 29.98 20.89
CA ALA A 27 9.43 29.44 19.62
C ALA A 27 9.98 28.03 19.27
N ASN A 28 11.02 27.59 19.98
CA ASN A 28 11.65 26.28 19.90
C ASN A 28 11.07 25.27 20.91
N LEU A 29 9.91 25.53 21.51
CA LEU A 29 9.20 24.49 22.26
C LEU A 29 8.96 23.31 21.30
N PRO A 30 9.29 22.07 21.68
CA PRO A 30 9.05 20.92 20.84
C PRO A 30 7.56 20.85 20.53
N ASP A 31 7.17 21.36 19.35
CA ASP A 31 5.84 21.29 18.78
C ASP A 31 5.42 19.83 18.94
N GLY A 32 4.50 19.56 19.88
CA GLY A 32 4.45 18.32 20.67
C GLY A 32 4.67 17.03 19.87
N THR A 33 5.10 15.95 20.52
CA THR A 33 5.48 14.66 19.87
C THR A 33 4.56 14.22 18.71
N TYR A 34 3.26 14.48 18.80
CA TYR A 34 2.29 14.27 17.73
C TYR A 34 2.50 15.14 16.47
N LYS A 35 2.76 16.44 16.60
CA LYS A 35 3.02 17.32 15.45
C LYS A 35 4.31 16.95 14.72
N ARG A 36 5.37 16.56 15.43
CA ARG A 36 6.60 16.00 14.81
C ARG A 36 6.31 14.73 14.01
N LYS A 37 5.51 13.80 14.57
CA LYS A 37 5.08 12.59 13.87
C LYS A 37 4.27 12.93 12.61
N VAL A 38 3.31 13.85 12.70
CA VAL A 38 2.50 14.28 11.55
C VAL A 38 3.37 14.94 10.47
N GLN A 39 4.29 15.82 10.85
CA GLN A 39 5.23 16.44 9.91
C GLN A 39 6.15 15.40 9.25
N LYS A 40 6.66 14.43 10.01
CA LYS A 40 7.45 13.31 9.46
C LYS A 40 6.63 12.48 8.47
N ILE A 41 5.42 12.06 8.85
CA ILE A 41 4.51 11.30 7.97
C ILE A 41 4.24 12.08 6.68
N LYS A 42 3.98 13.39 6.77
CA LYS A 42 3.75 14.25 5.61
C LYS A 42 4.99 14.33 4.71
N LYS A 43 6.18 14.57 5.27
CA LYS A 43 7.45 14.61 4.53
C LYS A 43 7.74 13.27 3.85
N ASP A 44 7.54 12.17 4.56
CA ASP A 44 7.74 10.81 4.03
C ASP A 44 6.79 10.50 2.87
N LEU A 45 5.52 10.93 2.97
CA LEU A 45 4.54 10.73 1.91
C LEU A 45 4.86 11.55 0.66
N ILE A 46 5.28 12.81 0.84
CA ILE A 46 5.74 13.68 -0.26
C ILE A 46 6.98 13.07 -0.93
N HIS A 47 7.95 12.61 -0.14
CA HIS A 47 9.18 12.01 -0.67
C HIS A 47 8.88 10.74 -1.48
N LYS A 48 8.06 9.82 -0.95
CA LYS A 48 7.62 8.62 -1.67
C LYS A 48 6.91 8.96 -2.98
N ALA A 49 6.07 9.99 -2.99
CA ALA A 49 5.41 10.43 -4.22
C ALA A 49 6.41 11.00 -5.24
N LYS A 50 7.40 11.79 -4.79
CA LYS A 50 8.48 12.31 -5.66
C LYS A 50 9.31 11.17 -6.26
N VAL A 51 9.75 10.20 -5.45
CA VAL A 51 10.50 9.03 -5.92
C VAL A 51 9.70 8.21 -6.93
N LYS A 52 8.40 7.98 -6.68
CA LYS A 52 7.54 7.28 -7.64
C LYS A 52 7.41 8.05 -8.96
N LYS A 53 7.27 9.37 -8.91
CA LYS A 53 7.21 10.21 -10.11
C LYS A 53 8.51 10.19 -10.90
N SER A 54 9.66 10.34 -10.24
CA SER A 54 10.97 10.28 -10.90
C SER A 54 11.23 8.90 -11.50
N TYR A 55 10.90 7.84 -10.78
CA TYR A 55 11.02 6.47 -11.28
C TYR A 55 10.11 6.21 -12.48
N ALA A 56 8.84 6.66 -12.44
CA ALA A 56 7.94 6.56 -13.59
C ALA A 56 8.49 7.31 -14.80
N LYS A 57 9.08 8.50 -14.60
CA LYS A 57 9.71 9.30 -15.67
C LYS A 57 10.92 8.59 -16.29
N ILE A 58 11.77 7.99 -15.46
CA ILE A 58 12.93 7.20 -15.93
C ILE A 58 12.45 5.97 -16.69
N LYS A 59 11.49 5.22 -16.13
CA LYS A 59 10.90 4.04 -16.77
C LYS A 59 10.27 4.36 -18.13
N GLN A 60 9.59 5.50 -18.26
CA GLN A 60 9.05 5.96 -19.53
C GLN A 60 10.16 6.31 -20.53
N ARG A 61 11.24 6.97 -20.09
CA ARG A 61 12.39 7.26 -20.96
C ARG A 61 13.10 6.00 -21.44
N GLU A 62 13.27 5.02 -20.56
CA GLU A 62 13.87 3.72 -20.91
C GLU A 62 13.01 2.94 -21.90
N LEU A 63 11.68 2.90 -21.70
CA LEU A 63 10.76 2.29 -22.66
C LEU A 63 10.76 3.02 -24.01
N ASN A 64 10.92 4.34 -24.00
CA ASN A 64 10.97 5.15 -25.21
C ASN A 64 12.38 5.20 -25.85
N GLY A 65 13.37 4.49 -25.28
CA GLY A 65 14.73 4.38 -25.85
C GLY A 65 15.54 5.68 -25.91
N HIS A 66 15.14 6.73 -25.18
CA HIS A 66 15.89 7.99 -25.18
C HIS A 66 17.13 7.88 -24.27
N PRO A 67 18.36 8.10 -24.79
CA PRO A 67 19.55 8.13 -23.96
C PRO A 67 19.49 9.31 -22.97
N PRO A 68 20.18 9.23 -21.81
CA PRO A 68 20.21 10.33 -20.87
C PRO A 68 20.89 11.55 -21.53
N SER A 69 20.13 12.58 -21.86
CA SER A 69 20.66 13.92 -22.13
C SER A 69 21.42 14.36 -20.86
N ALA A 70 22.73 14.54 -20.99
CA ALA A 70 23.66 14.87 -19.91
C ALA A 70 23.56 16.35 -19.45
N THR A 71 22.43 17.02 -19.68
CA THR A 71 22.23 18.46 -19.42
C THR A 71 20.95 18.73 -18.62
N ALA A 72 20.72 17.99 -17.53
CA ALA A 72 19.61 18.27 -16.61
C ALA A 72 19.97 17.98 -15.14
N ALA A 73 21.19 18.33 -14.75
CA ALA A 73 21.60 18.44 -13.36
C ALA A 73 21.71 19.93 -13.01
N GLY A 74 20.62 20.52 -12.53
CA GLY A 74 20.57 21.90 -12.01
C GLY A 74 19.42 22.71 -12.59
N GLU A 75 18.94 23.67 -11.79
CA GLU A 75 18.07 24.79 -12.19
C GLU A 75 16.55 24.51 -12.22
N ASP A 76 15.95 24.57 -11.02
CA ASP A 76 14.67 25.24 -10.85
C ASP A 76 14.95 26.77 -10.81
N GLY A 77 14.66 27.51 -11.90
CA GLY A 77 14.55 28.98 -11.85
C GLY A 77 14.89 29.75 -13.14
N ALA A 78 13.90 30.54 -13.60
CA ALA A 78 13.98 31.72 -14.48
C ALA A 78 13.78 31.56 -16.00
N ASP A 79 12.96 32.47 -16.53
CA ASP A 79 12.56 32.74 -17.91
C ASP A 79 13.73 32.95 -18.89
N GLY A 80 13.46 32.72 -20.19
CA GLY A 80 14.21 33.38 -21.26
C GLY A 80 14.29 32.58 -22.55
N ALA A 81 13.81 33.18 -23.64
CA ALA A 81 13.97 32.74 -25.03
C ALA A 81 15.43 32.44 -25.39
N ASP A 82 15.69 31.43 -26.21
CA ASP A 82 15.91 31.59 -27.66
C ASP A 82 16.32 30.23 -28.26
N ALA A 83 15.84 29.92 -29.46
CA ALA A 83 16.35 28.82 -30.27
C ALA A 83 17.61 29.33 -31.03
N PRO A 84 18.56 28.46 -31.38
CA PRO A 84 18.49 27.92 -32.74
C PRO A 84 18.93 26.46 -32.93
N GLU A 85 18.41 25.92 -34.02
CA GLU A 85 18.61 24.67 -34.77
C GLU A 85 19.85 23.77 -34.50
N PRO A 86 19.68 22.43 -34.54
CA PRO A 86 20.79 21.49 -34.67
C PRO A 86 21.17 21.27 -36.14
N ALA A 87 22.46 21.45 -36.42
CA ALA A 87 23.10 21.07 -37.68
C ALA A 87 22.99 19.56 -37.95
N SER A 88 22.89 19.25 -39.23
CA SER A 88 22.79 17.93 -39.87
C SER A 88 23.89 16.95 -39.48
N GLU A 89 23.51 15.75 -39.00
CA GLU A 89 24.34 14.55 -39.02
C GLU A 89 23.56 13.40 -39.70
N PRO A 90 24.20 12.59 -40.57
CA PRO A 90 23.53 11.65 -41.47
C PRO A 90 22.87 10.48 -40.70
N PRO A 91 21.81 9.86 -41.25
CA PRO A 91 21.13 8.76 -40.58
C PRO A 91 22.11 7.59 -40.42
N ALA A 92 22.43 7.25 -39.17
CA ALA A 92 23.10 6.00 -38.84
C ALA A 92 22.24 4.85 -39.36
N THR A 93 22.65 4.30 -40.51
CA THR A 93 22.01 3.16 -41.14
C THR A 93 21.96 2.02 -40.14
N LEU A 94 20.77 1.44 -39.97
CA LEU A 94 20.49 0.26 -39.15
C LEU A 94 21.10 -1.02 -39.76
N GLU A 95 22.29 -0.93 -40.35
CA GLU A 95 23.00 -2.07 -40.89
C GLU A 95 23.69 -2.80 -39.74
N LEU A 96 23.17 -3.98 -39.42
CA LEU A 96 23.77 -4.87 -38.44
C LEU A 96 25.22 -5.18 -38.86
N HIS A 97 26.16 -5.05 -37.92
CA HIS A 97 27.57 -5.36 -38.13
C HIS A 97 27.75 -6.73 -38.80
N PRO A 98 28.66 -6.89 -39.79
CA PRO A 98 28.74 -8.10 -40.64
C PRO A 98 28.90 -9.42 -39.87
N SER A 99 29.55 -9.38 -38.70
CA SER A 99 29.68 -10.55 -37.82
C SER A 99 28.35 -11.04 -37.23
N ARG A 100 27.35 -10.16 -37.12
CA ARG A 100 25.99 -10.49 -36.64
C ARG A 100 25.13 -11.08 -37.77
N GLN A 101 25.25 -10.56 -39.00
CA GLN A 101 24.64 -11.16 -40.20
C GLN A 101 25.08 -12.61 -40.37
N ALA A 102 26.39 -12.88 -40.28
CA ALA A 102 26.93 -14.23 -40.43
C ALA A 102 26.41 -15.26 -39.42
N ARG A 103 25.96 -14.83 -38.22
CA ARG A 103 25.34 -15.73 -37.22
C ARG A 103 23.85 -15.95 -37.46
N LEU A 104 23.18 -15.02 -38.13
CA LEU A 104 21.76 -15.13 -38.49
C LEU A 104 21.59 -15.94 -39.78
N ASP A 105 22.49 -15.76 -40.75
CA ASP A 105 22.51 -16.52 -42.00
C ASP A 105 22.94 -17.98 -41.79
N ARG A 106 23.66 -18.27 -40.71
CA ARG A 106 23.92 -19.65 -40.26
C ARG A 106 22.63 -20.20 -39.65
N SER A 107 21.83 -20.84 -40.50
CA SER A 107 20.60 -21.55 -40.13
C SER A 107 20.76 -22.40 -38.86
N PRO A 108 19.71 -22.50 -38.01
CA PRO A 108 19.80 -23.30 -36.81
C PRO A 108 20.07 -24.76 -37.18
N SER A 109 21.14 -25.32 -36.60
CA SER A 109 21.40 -26.75 -36.61
C SER A 109 20.10 -27.51 -36.32
N PRO A 110 19.80 -28.61 -37.03
CA PRO A 110 18.60 -29.38 -36.76
C PRO A 110 18.57 -29.76 -35.27
N PRO A 111 17.38 -29.76 -34.64
CA PRO A 111 17.26 -30.26 -33.27
C PRO A 111 17.78 -31.69 -33.25
N ILE A 112 18.68 -31.99 -32.32
CA ILE A 112 19.15 -33.35 -32.07
C ILE A 112 17.90 -34.19 -31.82
N GLN A 113 17.53 -35.00 -32.81
CA GLN A 113 16.47 -35.99 -32.66
C GLN A 113 17.03 -37.02 -31.68
N ASN A 114 16.47 -37.05 -30.47
CA ASN A 114 16.76 -38.08 -29.49
C ASN A 114 16.39 -39.42 -30.12
N VAL A 115 17.40 -40.21 -30.50
CA VAL A 115 17.22 -41.60 -30.91
C VAL A 115 16.63 -42.37 -29.72
N GLU A 116 15.32 -42.61 -29.77
CA GLU A 116 14.64 -43.52 -28.85
C GLU A 116 15.07 -44.95 -29.17
N THR A 117 16.17 -45.40 -28.58
CA THR A 117 16.48 -46.82 -28.51
C THR A 117 15.52 -47.49 -27.52
N LYS A 118 14.33 -47.86 -28.00
CA LYS A 118 13.54 -48.94 -27.41
C LYS A 118 14.26 -50.24 -27.73
N ASP A 119 14.97 -50.78 -26.74
CA ASP A 119 14.91 -52.19 -26.35
C ASP A 119 16.07 -52.58 -25.43
N ARG A 120 15.71 -53.18 -24.27
CA ARG A 120 16.36 -54.32 -23.57
C ARG A 120 16.26 -54.22 -22.04
N THR A 121 15.17 -54.80 -21.52
CA THR A 121 15.17 -55.82 -20.47
C THR A 121 16.18 -55.68 -19.30
N ARG A 122 15.70 -55.09 -18.20
CA ARG A 122 15.81 -55.53 -16.78
C ARG A 122 15.29 -54.36 -15.90
N PRO A 123 14.43 -54.58 -14.88
CA PRO A 123 14.12 -53.56 -13.90
C PRO A 123 15.35 -53.42 -12.98
N ARG A 124 16.33 -52.65 -13.45
CA ARG A 124 17.48 -52.26 -12.65
C ARG A 124 16.91 -51.34 -11.58
N GLU A 125 16.82 -51.82 -10.33
CA GLU A 125 16.41 -51.03 -9.18
C GLU A 125 17.18 -49.71 -9.21
N ARG A 126 16.49 -48.64 -9.63
CA ARG A 126 17.09 -47.33 -9.78
C ARG A 126 17.37 -46.86 -8.37
N LYS A 127 18.62 -47.00 -7.93
CA LYS A 127 19.09 -46.43 -6.66
C LYS A 127 18.56 -44.99 -6.54
N PRO A 128 17.92 -44.62 -5.42
CA PRO A 128 17.33 -43.31 -5.28
C PRO A 128 18.39 -42.24 -5.57
N LYS A 129 18.07 -41.32 -6.48
CA LYS A 129 18.95 -40.20 -6.80
C LYS A 129 19.16 -39.42 -5.50
N LYS A 130 20.42 -39.22 -5.11
CA LYS A 130 20.77 -38.40 -3.94
C LYS A 130 20.08 -37.03 -4.08
N PRO A 131 19.50 -36.48 -3.00
CA PRO A 131 18.89 -35.17 -3.04
C PRO A 131 19.92 -34.15 -3.52
N ARG A 132 19.54 -33.33 -4.50
CA ARG A 132 20.39 -32.28 -5.03
C ARG A 132 20.57 -31.22 -3.95
N HIS A 133 21.80 -30.76 -3.75
CA HIS A 133 22.09 -29.68 -2.81
C HIS A 133 21.34 -28.42 -3.25
N GLU A 134 20.41 -27.94 -2.43
CA GLU A 134 19.67 -26.71 -2.69
C GLU A 134 20.65 -25.53 -2.63
N THR A 135 20.82 -24.85 -3.77
CA THR A 135 21.79 -23.75 -3.91
C THR A 135 21.46 -22.55 -3.02
N PHE A 136 20.24 -22.46 -2.50
CA PHE A 136 19.73 -21.31 -1.73
C PHE A 136 19.00 -21.71 -0.44
N GLY A 137 19.34 -22.84 0.20
CA GLY A 137 18.65 -23.30 1.41
C GLY A 137 18.62 -22.27 2.55
N LYS A 138 19.68 -21.45 2.69
CA LYS A 138 19.74 -20.37 3.69
C LYS A 138 18.76 -19.23 3.38
N GLU A 139 18.63 -18.86 2.11
CA GLU A 139 17.71 -17.80 1.68
C GLU A 139 16.26 -18.26 1.76
N ALA A 140 15.99 -19.53 1.42
CA ALA A 140 14.68 -20.14 1.57
C ALA A 140 14.25 -20.18 3.05
N ALA A 141 15.16 -20.54 3.96
CA ALA A 141 14.90 -20.51 5.40
C ALA A 141 14.60 -19.09 5.91
N TYR A 142 15.37 -18.09 5.47
CA TYR A 142 15.12 -16.69 5.83
C TYR A 142 13.79 -16.17 5.27
N ALA A 143 13.44 -16.53 4.03
CA ALA A 143 12.15 -16.19 3.44
C ALA A 143 10.98 -16.85 4.19
N ALA A 144 11.14 -18.11 4.64
CA ALA A 144 10.15 -18.80 5.45
C ALA A 144 9.95 -18.11 6.82
N GLN A 145 11.05 -17.71 7.48
CA GLN A 145 10.99 -16.96 8.74
C GLN A 145 10.25 -15.63 8.57
N ARG A 146 10.53 -14.88 7.49
CA ARG A 146 9.84 -13.62 7.18
C ARG A 146 8.36 -13.80 6.90
N LYS A 147 7.98 -14.88 6.21
CA LYS A 147 6.56 -15.22 5.97
C LYS A 147 5.86 -15.56 7.29
N ALA A 148 6.47 -16.39 8.14
CA ALA A 148 5.91 -16.76 9.43
C ALA A 148 5.74 -15.55 10.37
N GLU A 149 6.70 -14.62 10.40
CA GLU A 149 6.58 -13.38 11.18
C GLU A 149 5.41 -12.50 10.68
N ALA A 150 5.26 -12.36 9.36
CA ALA A 150 4.18 -11.59 8.75
C ALA A 150 2.81 -12.22 9.04
N GLU A 151 2.71 -13.54 8.94
CA GLU A 151 1.49 -14.31 9.24
C GLU A 151 1.13 -14.21 10.73
N ALA A 152 2.09 -14.37 11.64
CA ALA A 152 1.85 -14.19 13.08
C ALA A 152 1.34 -12.77 13.39
N ARG A 153 1.86 -11.75 12.70
CA ARG A 153 1.39 -10.37 12.83
C ARG A 153 -0.03 -10.17 12.29
N GLN A 154 -0.40 -10.89 11.22
CA GLN A 154 -1.76 -10.86 10.68
C GLN A 154 -2.72 -11.58 11.62
N ALA A 155 -2.38 -12.79 12.08
CA ALA A 155 -3.17 -13.56 13.03
C ALA A 155 -3.45 -12.76 14.32
N ALA A 156 -2.44 -12.09 14.89
CA ALA A 156 -2.63 -11.25 16.07
C ALA A 156 -3.59 -10.06 15.84
N ARG A 157 -3.61 -9.51 14.62
CA ARG A 157 -4.58 -8.45 14.25
C ARG A 157 -5.97 -9.02 14.11
N GLU A 158 -6.12 -10.14 13.43
CA GLU A 158 -7.41 -10.81 13.25
C GLU A 158 -8.00 -11.23 14.60
N GLU A 159 -7.22 -11.77 15.52
CA GLU A 159 -7.69 -12.11 16.86
C GLU A 159 -8.15 -10.87 17.63
N ALA A 160 -7.41 -9.77 17.54
CA ALA A 160 -7.80 -8.51 18.17
C ALA A 160 -9.09 -7.94 17.56
N GLU A 161 -9.27 -8.06 16.24
CA GLU A 161 -10.50 -7.68 15.54
C GLU A 161 -11.67 -8.57 15.94
N ARG A 162 -11.51 -9.89 15.93
CA ARG A 162 -12.54 -10.85 16.39
C ARG A 162 -12.96 -10.60 17.83
N GLN A 163 -12.02 -10.29 18.73
CA GLN A 163 -12.35 -9.91 20.11
C GLN A 163 -13.13 -8.60 20.20
N ARG A 164 -12.79 -7.60 19.38
CA ARG A 164 -13.51 -6.32 19.31
C ARG A 164 -14.92 -6.53 18.74
N GLU A 165 -15.04 -7.29 17.66
CA GLU A 165 -16.31 -7.63 17.04
C GLU A 165 -17.22 -8.41 17.99
N ALA A 166 -16.69 -9.39 18.73
CA ALA A 166 -17.45 -10.10 19.75
C ALA A 166 -18.00 -9.15 20.83
N LYS A 167 -17.16 -8.24 21.35
CA LYS A 167 -17.58 -7.23 22.33
C LYS A 167 -18.62 -6.25 21.77
N LEU A 168 -18.49 -5.85 20.50
CA LEU A 168 -19.46 -4.99 19.82
C LEU A 168 -20.78 -5.70 19.59
N ALA A 169 -20.75 -6.93 19.08
CA ALA A 169 -21.94 -7.76 18.87
C ALA A 169 -22.69 -8.02 20.18
N GLU A 170 -21.96 -8.29 21.27
CA GLU A 170 -22.56 -8.46 22.59
C GLU A 170 -23.23 -7.17 23.08
N ARG A 171 -22.56 -6.02 22.91
CA ARG A 171 -23.14 -4.70 23.22
C ARG A 171 -24.37 -4.40 22.39
N GLU A 172 -24.35 -4.72 21.10
CA GLU A 172 -25.49 -4.50 20.19
C GLU A 172 -26.67 -5.40 20.55
N ARG A 173 -26.41 -6.68 20.86
CA ARG A 173 -27.44 -7.60 21.37
C ARG A 173 -28.08 -7.05 22.64
N PHE A 174 -27.26 -6.63 23.61
CA PHE A 174 -27.74 -6.03 24.85
C PHE A 174 -28.54 -4.74 24.59
N ARG A 175 -28.04 -3.86 23.72
CA ARG A 175 -28.71 -2.60 23.34
C ARG A 175 -30.06 -2.87 22.68
N LYS A 176 -30.12 -3.81 21.74
CA LYS A 176 -31.35 -4.19 21.02
C LYS A 176 -32.37 -4.81 21.96
N ALA A 177 -31.93 -5.68 22.87
CA ALA A 177 -32.81 -6.31 23.85
C ALA A 177 -33.36 -5.29 24.87
N MET A 178 -32.51 -4.38 25.36
CA MET A 178 -32.95 -3.26 26.21
C MET A 178 -33.88 -2.29 25.47
N ALA A 179 -33.62 -1.98 24.20
CA ALA A 179 -34.51 -1.15 23.38
C ALA A 179 -35.89 -1.80 23.20
N LYS A 180 -35.92 -3.13 22.95
CA LYS A 180 -37.17 -3.89 22.82
C LYS A 180 -37.98 -3.92 24.12
N ALA A 181 -37.29 -3.92 25.26
CA ALA A 181 -37.92 -3.97 26.57
C ALA A 181 -38.40 -2.57 27.04
N ARG A 182 -37.64 -1.50 26.69
CA ARG A 182 -37.98 -0.09 26.94
C ARG A 182 -39.00 0.50 25.97
N GLY A 183 -39.16 -0.09 24.78
CA GLY A 183 -39.97 0.44 23.67
C GLY A 183 -41.48 0.50 23.87
N GLY A 184 -41.98 0.51 25.12
CA GLY A 184 -43.39 0.67 25.45
C GLY A 184 -44.29 -0.51 25.06
N GLY A 185 -45.24 -0.87 25.92
CA GLY A 185 -46.42 -1.64 25.51
C GLY A 185 -47.45 -0.77 24.78
N ARG A 186 -48.64 -1.31 24.51
CA ARG A 186 -49.78 -0.55 23.99
C ARG A 186 -50.10 0.69 24.86
N ASP A 187 -49.79 0.60 26.16
CA ASP A 187 -49.96 1.66 27.16
C ASP A 187 -48.71 2.53 27.39
N GLY A 188 -47.66 2.38 26.57
CA GLY A 188 -46.40 3.13 26.71
C GLY A 188 -45.53 2.74 27.93
N LYS A 189 -46.03 1.86 28.82
CA LYS A 189 -45.30 1.38 30.00
C LYS A 189 -44.15 0.44 29.63
N ARG A 190 -43.04 0.51 30.39
CA ARG A 190 -41.87 -0.38 30.23
C ARG A 190 -42.21 -1.82 30.54
N LYS A 191 -41.64 -2.77 29.79
CA LYS A 191 -41.89 -4.21 29.97
C LYS A 191 -40.84 -4.79 30.93
N LEU A 192 -41.02 -4.54 32.23
CA LEU A 192 -40.08 -4.96 33.29
C LEU A 192 -39.68 -6.44 33.22
N GLY A 193 -40.61 -7.33 32.88
CA GLY A 193 -40.31 -8.77 32.72
C GLY A 193 -39.34 -9.12 31.59
N ARG A 194 -39.14 -8.22 30.60
CA ARG A 194 -38.13 -8.37 29.54
C ARG A 194 -36.82 -7.64 29.90
N GLU A 195 -36.87 -6.67 30.81
CA GLU A 195 -35.71 -5.92 31.28
C GLU A 195 -34.97 -6.66 32.40
N SER A 196 -35.69 -7.39 33.27
CA SER A 196 -35.17 -8.02 34.47
C SER A 196 -33.97 -8.94 34.19
N GLY A 197 -34.06 -9.85 33.21
CA GLY A 197 -32.97 -10.78 32.87
C GLY A 197 -31.68 -10.08 32.42
N LEU A 198 -31.79 -9.08 31.55
CA LEU A 198 -30.64 -8.31 31.06
C LEU A 198 -30.01 -7.46 32.18
N LEU A 199 -30.83 -6.88 33.03
CA LEU A 199 -30.37 -6.14 34.21
C LEU A 199 -29.64 -7.07 35.19
N LEU A 200 -30.15 -8.28 35.42
CA LEU A 200 -29.50 -9.28 36.27
C LEU A 200 -28.15 -9.73 35.67
N GLU A 201 -28.05 -9.98 34.37
CA GLU A 201 -26.77 -10.29 33.71
C GLU A 201 -25.76 -9.14 33.83
N LYS A 202 -26.23 -7.90 33.70
CA LYS A 202 -25.38 -6.70 33.89
C LYS A 202 -24.89 -6.59 35.34
N VAL A 203 -25.77 -6.79 36.32
CA VAL A 203 -25.40 -6.81 37.75
C VAL A 203 -24.42 -7.94 38.01
N ARG A 204 -24.66 -9.15 37.51
CA ARG A 204 -23.74 -10.29 37.62
C ARG A 204 -22.36 -9.97 37.06
N ARG A 205 -22.27 -9.23 35.95
CA ARG A 205 -20.98 -8.80 35.39
C ARG A 205 -20.27 -7.74 36.24
N VAL A 206 -21.01 -6.77 36.77
CA VAL A 206 -20.44 -5.70 37.60
C VAL A 206 -20.03 -6.21 38.99
N VAL A 207 -20.80 -7.12 39.56
CA VAL A 207 -20.55 -7.72 40.88
C VAL A 207 -19.57 -8.89 40.78
N GLY A 208 -19.71 -9.77 39.79
CA GLY A 208 -18.84 -10.94 39.59
C GLY A 208 -17.54 -10.67 38.83
N GLY A 209 -17.37 -9.51 38.20
CA GLY A 209 -16.09 -9.03 37.66
C GLY A 209 -15.26 -8.24 38.67
N LYS A 210 -15.72 -8.20 39.93
CA LYS A 210 -15.05 -7.58 41.07
C LYS A 210 -14.57 -8.72 41.97
N GLY A 211 -13.54 -9.43 41.52
CA GLY A 211 -12.92 -10.58 42.17
C GLY A 211 -11.63 -10.91 41.44
#